data_AF-A0A800A304-F1
#
_entry.id   AF-A0A800A304-F1
#
_cell.length_a   1.000
_cell.length_b   1.000
_cell.length_c   1.000
_cell.angle_alpha   90.00
_cell.angle_beta   90.00
_cell.angle_gamma   90.00
#
_symmetry.space_group_name_H-M   'P 1'
#
loop_
_entity.id
_entity.type
_entity.pdbx_description
1 polymer ?
#
loop_
_entity_poly.entity_id
_entity_poly.type
_entity_poly.pdbx_seq_one_letter_code
_entity_poly.pdbx_strand_id
1 'polypeptide(L)'
;MARDRKEALKDLLKKLHAGASAEQIKEEFKKTLGDVPPTELAQAEEELIKEGMPREEIQRFCDVHLAALRESLERREVSAPPGHPVYILVEEHRILLKFSEELKTIAQELKGAKGFASVRGRMQQVAEIAHHFKEAERHYVREENVLFPTLEKHSITQPPAIMWMEHDRIREVKRGLYRLIEGHENMAFADFARQLADTAGSVADLLSSHFYKENNILFPTALQVVGESEWSDIRQQFDELGYCCFTPEAAKIAFKEVTTPVSQPAAEDIISLASGALSIEEVDAILDTLPLDITFVDKDD
;
A
#
# COMPACT_ATOMS: atom_id res chain seq x y z
N MET A 1 -25.88 -13.60 -13.81
CA MET A 1 -24.66 -13.06 -14.44
C MET A 1 -23.60 -12.72 -13.39
N ALA A 2 -23.68 -11.60 -12.65
CA ALA A 2 -22.66 -11.24 -11.65
C ALA A 2 -22.52 -12.25 -10.50
N ARG A 3 -23.65 -12.72 -9.96
CA ARG A 3 -23.69 -13.74 -8.89
C ARG A 3 -23.07 -15.09 -9.31
N ASP A 4 -23.21 -15.44 -10.58
CA ASP A 4 -22.68 -16.68 -11.18
C ASP A 4 -21.16 -16.60 -11.37
N ARG A 5 -20.66 -15.43 -11.78
CA ARG A 5 -19.21 -15.17 -11.91
C ARG A 5 -18.50 -15.15 -10.57
N LYS A 6 -19.10 -14.54 -9.56
CA LYS A 6 -18.52 -14.48 -8.21
C LYS A 6 -18.36 -15.87 -7.60
N GLU A 7 -19.35 -16.75 -7.75
CA GLU A 7 -19.25 -18.14 -7.28
C GLU A 7 -18.21 -18.93 -8.09
N ALA A 8 -18.17 -18.78 -9.42
CA ALA A 8 -17.12 -19.39 -10.22
C ALA A 8 -15.71 -18.91 -9.83
N LEU A 9 -15.56 -17.64 -9.43
CA LEU A 9 -14.31 -17.12 -8.90
C LEU A 9 -13.96 -17.80 -7.58
N LYS A 10 -14.90 -17.85 -6.62
CA LYS A 10 -14.71 -18.54 -5.34
C LYS A 10 -14.33 -20.01 -5.51
N ASP A 11 -14.93 -20.72 -6.47
CA ASP A 11 -14.61 -22.11 -6.77
C ASP A 11 -13.17 -22.28 -7.30
N LEU A 12 -12.70 -21.37 -8.16
CA LEU A 12 -11.31 -21.36 -8.63
C LEU A 12 -10.34 -21.11 -7.48
N LEU A 13 -10.65 -20.15 -6.60
CA LEU A 13 -9.87 -19.84 -5.39
C LEU A 13 -9.76 -21.09 -4.48
N LYS A 14 -10.88 -21.80 -4.27
CA LYS A 14 -10.92 -23.06 -3.50
C LYS A 14 -10.13 -24.20 -4.16
N LYS A 15 -10.17 -24.34 -5.50
CA LYS A 15 -9.39 -25.35 -6.23
C LYS A 15 -7.89 -25.11 -6.15
N LEU A 16 -7.47 -23.85 -6.24
CA LEU A 16 -6.07 -23.49 -6.05
C LEU A 16 -5.61 -23.84 -4.63
N HIS A 17 -6.47 -23.60 -3.63
CA HIS A 17 -6.22 -24.06 -2.25
C HIS A 17 -6.08 -25.59 -2.13
N ALA A 18 -6.86 -26.35 -2.89
CA ALA A 18 -6.77 -27.81 -2.93
C ALA A 18 -5.50 -28.35 -3.63
N GLY A 19 -4.58 -27.49 -4.07
CA GLY A 19 -3.30 -27.88 -4.67
C GLY A 19 -3.28 -27.94 -6.20
N ALA A 20 -4.26 -27.34 -6.88
CA ALA A 20 -4.20 -27.16 -8.33
C ALA A 20 -3.00 -26.30 -8.73
N SER A 21 -2.42 -26.55 -9.90
CA SER A 21 -1.32 -25.73 -10.41
C SER A 21 -1.81 -24.36 -10.87
N ALA A 22 -0.94 -23.36 -10.78
CA ALA A 22 -1.20 -21.99 -11.24
C ALA A 22 -1.62 -21.95 -12.71
N GLU A 23 -0.99 -22.79 -13.54
CA GLU A 23 -1.25 -22.92 -14.97
C GLU A 23 -2.65 -23.45 -15.25
N GLN A 24 -3.09 -24.49 -14.53
CA GLN A 24 -4.44 -25.04 -14.67
C GLN A 24 -5.52 -24.02 -14.30
N ILE A 25 -5.30 -23.29 -13.20
CA ILE A 25 -6.23 -22.24 -12.77
C ILE A 25 -6.23 -21.07 -13.76
N LYS A 26 -5.08 -20.71 -14.34
CA LYS A 26 -4.99 -19.66 -15.37
C LYS A 26 -5.85 -19.99 -16.60
N GLU A 27 -5.77 -21.22 -17.10
CA GLU A 27 -6.58 -21.66 -18.24
C GLU A 27 -8.08 -21.68 -17.90
N GLU A 28 -8.43 -22.22 -16.73
CA GLU A 28 -9.83 -22.31 -16.30
C GLU A 28 -10.43 -20.92 -16.06
N PHE A 29 -9.64 -19.99 -15.49
CA PHE A 29 -10.03 -18.60 -15.30
C PHE A 29 -10.32 -17.91 -16.64
N LYS A 30 -9.38 -17.97 -17.60
CA LYS A 30 -9.56 -17.36 -18.93
C LYS A 30 -10.80 -17.90 -19.65
N LYS A 31 -11.08 -19.19 -19.51
CA LYS A 31 -12.21 -19.86 -20.16
C LYS A 31 -13.56 -19.50 -19.52
N THR A 32 -13.58 -19.32 -18.21
CA THR A 32 -14.83 -19.24 -17.43
C THR A 32 -15.25 -17.81 -17.12
N LEU A 33 -14.28 -16.93 -16.82
CA LEU A 33 -14.55 -15.60 -16.27
C LEU A 33 -14.19 -14.45 -17.21
N GLY A 34 -13.24 -14.67 -18.14
CA GLY A 34 -12.77 -13.61 -19.04
C GLY A 34 -12.08 -12.47 -18.27
N ASP A 35 -12.36 -11.22 -18.63
CA ASP A 35 -11.89 -10.06 -17.87
C ASP A 35 -12.77 -9.83 -16.62
N VAL A 36 -12.15 -9.91 -15.44
CA VAL A 36 -12.82 -9.69 -14.14
C VAL A 36 -12.42 -8.32 -13.58
N PRO A 37 -13.38 -7.46 -13.20
CA PRO A 37 -13.09 -6.21 -12.51
C PRO A 37 -12.34 -6.47 -11.19
N PRO A 38 -11.32 -5.67 -10.83
CA PRO A 38 -10.61 -5.84 -9.57
C PRO A 38 -11.52 -5.78 -8.33
N THR A 39 -12.60 -5.01 -8.41
CA THR A 39 -13.63 -4.94 -7.36
C THR A 39 -14.39 -6.24 -7.17
N GLU A 40 -14.68 -6.99 -8.24
CA GLU A 40 -15.30 -8.33 -8.12
C GLU A 40 -14.34 -9.33 -7.47
N LEU A 41 -13.03 -9.22 -7.75
CA LEU A 41 -12.01 -10.04 -7.10
C LEU A 41 -11.94 -9.76 -5.59
N ALA A 42 -11.79 -8.49 -5.22
CA ALA A 42 -11.77 -8.08 -3.81
C ALA A 42 -13.04 -8.51 -3.05
N GLN A 43 -14.21 -8.38 -3.68
CA GLN A 43 -15.48 -8.81 -3.10
C GLN A 43 -15.62 -10.34 -2.94
N ALA A 44 -14.99 -11.13 -3.82
CA ALA A 44 -14.97 -12.59 -3.70
C ALA A 44 -14.02 -13.05 -2.59
N GLU A 45 -12.85 -12.45 -2.47
CA GLU A 45 -11.90 -12.70 -1.39
C GLU A 45 -12.51 -12.35 -0.01
N GLU A 46 -13.22 -11.22 0.09
CA GLU A 46 -13.97 -10.82 1.29
C GLU A 46 -15.03 -11.87 1.70
N GLU A 47 -15.75 -12.47 0.75
CA GLU A 47 -16.71 -13.53 1.08
C GLU A 47 -16.05 -14.82 1.53
N LEU A 48 -14.94 -15.23 0.92
CA LEU A 48 -14.23 -16.44 1.34
C LEU A 48 -13.71 -16.35 2.76
N ILE A 49 -13.23 -15.17 3.16
CA ILE A 49 -12.80 -14.92 4.54
C ILE A 49 -14.00 -14.99 5.49
N LYS A 50 -15.15 -14.44 5.11
CA LYS A 50 -16.40 -14.58 5.88
C LYS A 50 -16.89 -16.03 5.96
N GLU A 51 -16.62 -16.85 4.94
CA GLU A 51 -16.88 -18.29 4.92
C GLU A 51 -15.86 -19.11 5.75
N GLY A 52 -14.85 -18.47 6.33
CA GLY A 52 -13.89 -19.09 7.25
C GLY A 52 -12.51 -19.39 6.67
N MET A 53 -12.21 -18.94 5.44
CA MET A 53 -10.86 -19.07 4.89
C MET A 53 -9.88 -18.12 5.60
N PRO A 54 -8.71 -18.60 6.07
CA PRO A 54 -7.70 -17.74 6.68
C PRO A 54 -7.18 -16.66 5.72
N ARG A 55 -6.91 -15.48 6.25
CA ARG A 55 -6.49 -14.31 5.47
C ARG A 55 -5.09 -14.51 4.86
N GLU A 56 -4.22 -15.22 5.56
CA GLU A 56 -2.87 -15.59 5.12
C GLU A 56 -2.90 -16.51 3.89
N GLU A 57 -3.93 -17.35 3.79
CA GLU A 57 -4.11 -18.24 2.65
C GLU A 57 -4.53 -17.44 1.42
N ILE A 58 -5.53 -16.56 1.55
CA ILE A 58 -5.94 -15.64 0.48
C ILE A 58 -4.74 -14.85 -0.04
N GLN A 59 -3.92 -14.29 0.86
CA GLN A 59 -2.71 -13.55 0.49
C GLN A 59 -1.75 -14.39 -0.36
N ARG A 60 -1.46 -15.64 0.06
CA ARG A 60 -0.57 -16.55 -0.68
C ARG A 60 -1.11 -16.86 -2.07
N PHE A 61 -2.43 -16.94 -2.22
CA PHE A 61 -3.06 -17.21 -3.49
C PHE A 61 -3.19 -15.96 -4.37
N CYS A 62 -3.26 -14.73 -3.82
CA CYS A 62 -3.19 -13.50 -4.60
C CYS A 62 -1.95 -13.49 -5.51
N ASP A 63 -0.77 -13.88 -5.02
CA ASP A 63 0.45 -13.89 -5.85
C ASP A 63 0.32 -14.83 -7.07
N VAL A 64 -0.34 -15.98 -6.89
CA VAL A 64 -0.58 -16.96 -7.94
C VAL A 64 -1.70 -16.52 -8.89
N HIS A 65 -2.77 -15.93 -8.37
CA HIS A 65 -3.83 -15.32 -9.18
C HIS A 65 -3.28 -14.18 -10.02
N LEU A 66 -2.43 -13.32 -9.46
CA LEU A 66 -1.86 -12.19 -10.20
C LEU A 66 -0.97 -12.65 -11.33
N ALA A 67 -0.15 -13.69 -11.13
CA ALA A 67 0.63 -14.28 -12.22
C ALA A 67 -0.27 -14.85 -13.34
N ALA A 68 -1.44 -15.41 -12.99
CA ALA A 68 -2.42 -15.90 -13.94
C ALA A 68 -3.22 -14.79 -14.65
N LEU A 69 -3.55 -13.72 -13.91
CA LEU A 69 -4.43 -12.61 -14.30
C LEU A 69 -3.67 -11.41 -14.87
N ARG A 70 -2.34 -11.46 -14.85
CA ARG A 70 -1.46 -10.36 -15.21
C ARG A 70 -1.82 -9.71 -16.54
N GLU A 71 -2.02 -10.53 -17.57
CA GLU A 71 -2.37 -10.08 -18.93
C GLU A 71 -3.74 -9.40 -19.06
N SER A 72 -4.69 -9.68 -18.15
CA SER A 72 -6.04 -9.10 -18.12
C SER A 72 -6.06 -7.81 -17.29
N LEU A 73 -5.32 -7.80 -16.18
CA LEU A 73 -5.21 -6.64 -15.29
C LEU A 73 -4.31 -5.53 -15.86
N GLU A 74 -3.20 -5.88 -16.54
CA GLU A 74 -2.25 -4.91 -17.13
C GLU A 74 -2.87 -4.01 -18.22
N ARG A 75 -4.06 -4.32 -18.74
CA ARG A 75 -4.76 -3.48 -19.73
C ARG A 75 -5.45 -2.25 -19.13
N ARG A 76 -5.45 -2.10 -17.81
CA ARG A 76 -6.06 -0.97 -17.11
C ARG A 76 -4.97 -0.14 -16.44
N GLU A 77 -4.41 0.82 -17.17
CA GLU A 77 -3.58 1.83 -16.52
C GLU A 77 -4.43 2.63 -15.51
N VAL A 78 -3.91 2.77 -14.29
CA VAL A 78 -4.45 3.73 -13.32
C VAL A 78 -4.24 5.13 -13.89
N SER A 79 -5.31 5.71 -14.41
CA SER A 79 -5.30 7.07 -14.95
C SER A 79 -5.94 8.00 -13.94
N ALA A 80 -5.09 8.65 -13.14
CA ALA A 80 -5.46 9.76 -12.28
C ALA A 80 -4.65 10.99 -12.73
N PRO A 81 -5.23 12.21 -12.70
CA PRO A 81 -4.51 13.41 -13.13
C PRO A 81 -3.40 13.79 -12.13
N PRO A 82 -2.36 14.53 -12.56
CA PRO A 82 -1.38 15.11 -11.65
C PRO A 82 -2.03 15.87 -10.50
N GLY A 83 -1.51 15.71 -9.28
CA GLY A 83 -2.10 16.25 -8.05
C GLY A 83 -3.08 15.34 -7.33
N HIS A 84 -3.62 14.31 -8.01
CA HIS A 84 -4.50 13.33 -7.37
C HIS A 84 -3.71 12.41 -6.41
N PRO A 85 -4.23 12.06 -5.22
CA PRO A 85 -3.54 11.18 -4.26
C PRO A 85 -3.01 9.87 -4.89
N VAL A 86 -3.87 9.15 -5.62
CA VAL A 86 -3.47 7.95 -6.39
C VAL A 86 -2.35 8.21 -7.40
N TYR A 87 -2.37 9.34 -8.12
CA TYR A 87 -1.30 9.67 -9.07
C TYR A 87 0.05 9.81 -8.34
N ILE A 88 0.05 10.46 -7.17
CA ILE A 88 1.25 10.63 -6.35
C ILE A 88 1.82 9.28 -5.90
N LEU A 89 0.97 8.39 -5.38
CA LEU A 89 1.40 7.05 -4.94
C LEU A 89 2.01 6.25 -6.10
N VAL A 90 1.35 6.26 -7.27
CA VAL A 90 1.84 5.55 -8.46
C VAL A 90 3.19 6.09 -8.96
N GLU A 91 3.41 7.42 -8.92
CA GLU A 91 4.72 7.98 -9.27
C GLU A 91 5.81 7.59 -8.27
N GLU A 92 5.48 7.52 -6.98
CA GLU A 92 6.40 7.05 -5.95
C GLU A 92 6.75 5.56 -6.14
N HIS A 93 5.79 4.72 -6.53
CA HIS A 93 6.04 3.32 -6.91
C HIS A 93 7.08 3.22 -8.03
N ARG A 94 6.91 4.01 -9.10
CA ARG A 94 7.83 4.00 -10.25
C ARG A 94 9.26 4.32 -9.84
N ILE A 95 9.45 5.22 -8.89
CA ILE A 95 10.78 5.62 -8.42
C ILE A 95 11.36 4.56 -7.48
N LEU A 96 10.56 4.03 -6.55
CA LEU A 96 11.01 2.98 -5.62
C LEU A 96 11.42 1.69 -6.35
N LEU A 97 10.71 1.33 -7.42
CA LEU A 97 11.09 0.20 -8.25
C LEU A 97 12.43 0.44 -8.96
N LYS A 98 12.70 1.66 -9.45
CA LYS A 98 14.01 2.00 -10.02
C LYS A 98 15.13 1.84 -8.99
N PHE A 99 14.96 2.37 -7.78
CA PHE A 99 15.93 2.21 -6.71
C PHE A 99 16.17 0.73 -6.36
N SER A 100 15.13 -0.10 -6.35
CA SER A 100 15.27 -1.53 -6.09
C SER A 100 16.07 -2.26 -7.17
N GLU A 101 15.91 -1.89 -8.44
CA GLU A 101 16.64 -2.49 -9.54
C GLU A 101 18.08 -1.98 -9.63
N GLU A 102 18.31 -0.70 -9.31
CA GLU A 102 19.64 -0.14 -9.13
C GLU A 102 20.40 -0.86 -8.01
N LEU A 103 19.75 -1.10 -6.87
CA LEU A 103 20.35 -1.86 -5.77
C LEU A 103 20.72 -3.29 -6.19
N LYS A 104 19.84 -3.97 -6.92
CA LYS A 104 20.13 -5.30 -7.48
C LYS A 104 21.34 -5.27 -8.40
N THR A 105 21.40 -4.29 -9.30
CA THR A 105 22.51 -4.12 -10.26
C THR A 105 23.82 -3.94 -9.51
N ILE A 106 23.86 -3.02 -8.54
CA ILE A 106 25.05 -2.78 -7.72
C ILE A 106 25.43 -4.05 -6.95
N ALA A 107 24.46 -4.75 -6.36
CA ALA A 107 24.73 -5.96 -5.59
C ALA A 107 25.33 -7.10 -6.46
N GLN A 108 24.92 -7.24 -7.73
CA GLN A 108 25.55 -8.20 -8.64
C GLN A 108 26.97 -7.78 -9.03
N GLU A 109 27.22 -6.50 -9.28
CA GLU A 109 28.57 -6.00 -9.56
C GLU A 109 29.54 -6.28 -8.40
N LEU A 110 29.07 -6.11 -7.17
CA LEU A 110 29.87 -6.35 -5.96
C LEU A 110 30.36 -7.80 -5.82
N LYS A 111 29.62 -8.80 -6.35
CA LYS A 111 30.06 -10.21 -6.32
C LYS A 111 31.37 -10.45 -7.08
N GLY A 112 31.65 -9.64 -8.12
CA GLY A 112 32.86 -9.75 -8.92
C GLY A 112 34.01 -8.86 -8.46
N ALA A 113 33.81 -8.05 -7.41
CA ALA A 113 34.78 -7.06 -6.97
C ALA A 113 35.84 -7.63 -6.01
N LYS A 114 36.96 -6.93 -5.89
CA LYS A 114 38.15 -7.40 -5.14
C LYS A 114 38.08 -7.14 -3.63
N GLY A 115 37.11 -6.35 -3.18
CA GLY A 115 36.99 -5.90 -1.78
C GLY A 115 36.38 -4.50 -1.65
N PHE A 116 36.06 -4.11 -0.41
CA PHE A 116 35.42 -2.81 -0.11
C PHE A 116 36.17 -1.59 -0.67
N ALA A 117 37.51 -1.61 -0.64
CA ALA A 117 38.32 -0.53 -1.19
C ALA A 117 38.06 -0.27 -2.68
N SER A 118 37.74 -1.32 -3.45
CA SER A 118 37.49 -1.22 -4.90
C SER A 118 36.08 -0.75 -5.27
N VAL A 119 35.15 -0.73 -4.31
CA VAL A 119 33.73 -0.43 -4.54
C VAL A 119 33.23 0.76 -3.72
N ARG A 120 34.11 1.63 -3.22
CA ARG A 120 33.73 2.77 -2.36
C ARG A 120 32.61 3.63 -2.96
N GLY A 121 32.69 3.96 -4.24
CA GLY A 121 31.64 4.73 -4.92
C GLY A 121 30.30 3.99 -4.98
N ARG A 122 30.32 2.67 -5.23
CA ARG A 122 29.11 1.84 -5.20
C ARG A 122 28.52 1.72 -3.80
N MET A 123 29.35 1.64 -2.76
CA MET A 123 28.89 1.63 -1.37
C MET A 123 28.21 2.93 -0.98
N GLN A 124 28.67 4.08 -1.50
CA GLN A 124 27.96 5.35 -1.32
C GLN A 124 26.58 5.31 -1.98
N GLN A 125 26.47 4.79 -3.21
CA GLN A 125 25.18 4.63 -3.88
C GLN A 125 24.23 3.68 -3.13
N VAL A 126 24.75 2.58 -2.57
CA VAL A 126 23.97 1.68 -1.70
C VAL A 126 23.42 2.43 -0.48
N ALA A 127 24.22 3.28 0.15
CA ALA A 127 23.78 4.09 1.28
C ALA A 127 22.72 5.13 0.89
N GLU A 128 22.86 5.77 -0.28
CA GLU A 128 21.88 6.72 -0.83
C GLU A 128 20.53 6.02 -1.11
N ILE A 129 20.54 4.85 -1.77
CA ILE A 129 19.34 4.04 -1.99
C ILE A 129 18.69 3.62 -0.66
N ALA A 130 19.50 3.20 0.31
CA ALA A 130 18.99 2.83 1.63
C ALA A 130 18.32 4.02 2.34
N HIS A 131 18.85 5.24 2.18
CA HIS A 131 18.20 6.45 2.67
C HIS A 131 16.85 6.69 1.99
N HIS A 132 16.76 6.55 0.66
CA HIS A 132 15.48 6.65 -0.04
C HIS A 132 14.46 5.60 0.44
N PHE A 133 14.89 4.36 0.72
CA PHE A 133 13.98 3.37 1.31
C PHE A 133 13.52 3.71 2.72
N LYS A 134 14.32 4.45 3.51
CA LYS A 134 13.89 4.97 4.83
C LYS A 134 12.85 6.08 4.66
N GLU A 135 13.08 7.00 3.72
CA GLU A 135 12.14 8.09 3.41
C GLU A 135 10.82 7.58 2.82
N ALA A 136 10.84 6.41 2.17
CA ALA A 136 9.65 5.74 1.67
C ALA A 136 8.62 5.40 2.76
N GLU A 137 8.97 5.45 4.05
CA GLU A 137 7.99 5.27 5.13
C GLU A 137 6.82 6.25 5.03
N ARG A 138 7.06 7.48 4.54
CA ARG A 138 6.02 8.49 4.33
C ARG A 138 4.97 8.06 3.30
N HIS A 139 5.32 7.16 2.39
CA HIS A 139 4.37 6.57 1.44
C HIS A 139 3.37 5.68 2.17
N TYR A 140 3.86 4.66 2.88
CA TYR A 140 3.02 3.71 3.61
C TYR A 140 2.19 4.39 4.69
N VAL A 141 2.75 5.39 5.38
CA VAL A 141 2.02 6.17 6.40
C VAL A 141 0.79 6.88 5.82
N ARG A 142 0.88 7.41 4.58
CA ARG A 142 -0.26 8.04 3.91
C ARG A 142 -1.32 7.02 3.51
N GLU A 143 -0.90 5.83 3.09
CA GLU A 143 -1.83 4.76 2.78
C GLU A 143 -2.53 4.24 4.04
N GLU A 144 -1.75 3.87 5.05
CA GLU A 144 -2.20 3.27 6.31
C GLU A 144 -3.11 4.18 7.14
N ASN A 145 -2.82 5.48 7.19
CA ASN A 145 -3.55 6.39 8.07
C ASN A 145 -4.65 7.19 7.36
N VAL A 146 -4.71 7.14 6.02
CA VAL A 146 -5.68 7.96 5.26
C VAL A 146 -6.41 7.13 4.22
N LEU A 147 -5.69 6.53 3.26
CA LEU A 147 -6.36 5.78 2.18
C LEU A 147 -7.07 4.52 2.68
N PHE A 148 -6.41 3.73 3.51
CA PHE A 148 -6.93 2.47 4.05
C PHE A 148 -8.17 2.69 4.92
N PRO A 149 -8.17 3.59 5.92
CA PRO A 149 -9.38 3.91 6.68
C PRO A 149 -10.52 4.44 5.81
N THR A 150 -10.21 5.17 4.74
CA THR A 150 -11.24 5.66 3.82
C THR A 150 -11.88 4.52 3.04
N LEU A 151 -11.08 3.56 2.54
CA LEU A 151 -11.60 2.35 1.91
C LEU A 151 -12.45 1.49 2.86
N GLU A 152 -12.06 1.40 4.13
CA GLU A 152 -12.81 0.68 5.15
C GLU A 152 -14.19 1.29 5.42
N LYS A 153 -14.31 2.64 5.42
CA LYS A 153 -15.60 3.34 5.49
C LYS A 153 -16.54 2.95 4.33
N HIS A 154 -15.96 2.63 3.18
CA HIS A 154 -16.66 2.11 1.99
C HIS A 154 -16.81 0.59 1.99
N SER A 155 -16.67 -0.07 3.15
CA SER A 155 -16.80 -1.52 3.33
C SER A 155 -15.77 -2.36 2.57
N ILE A 156 -14.64 -1.76 2.15
CA ILE A 156 -13.51 -2.46 1.54
C ILE A 156 -12.47 -2.72 2.63
N THR A 157 -12.53 -3.89 3.27
CA THR A 157 -11.71 -4.16 4.48
C THR A 157 -10.57 -5.15 4.26
N GLN A 158 -10.75 -6.18 3.41
CA GLN A 158 -9.67 -7.16 3.20
C GLN A 158 -8.45 -6.61 2.43
N PRO A 159 -8.61 -5.86 1.31
CA PRO A 159 -7.44 -5.38 0.59
C PRO A 159 -6.52 -4.48 1.43
N PRO A 160 -7.03 -3.46 2.17
CA PRO A 160 -6.20 -2.69 3.10
C PRO A 160 -5.50 -3.54 4.16
N ALA A 161 -6.21 -4.51 4.77
CA ALA A 161 -5.62 -5.39 5.77
C ALA A 161 -4.47 -6.25 5.21
N ILE A 162 -4.59 -6.75 3.98
CA ILE A 162 -3.53 -7.52 3.32
C ILE A 162 -2.34 -6.62 2.98
N MET A 163 -2.58 -5.41 2.46
CA MET A 163 -1.51 -4.44 2.15
C MET A 163 -0.74 -4.05 3.40
N TRP A 164 -1.42 -3.81 4.53
CA TRP A 164 -0.78 -3.55 5.82
C TRP A 164 0.17 -4.68 6.24
N MET A 165 -0.28 -5.94 6.16
CA MET A 165 0.56 -7.09 6.47
C MET A 165 1.80 -7.17 5.55
N GLU A 166 1.69 -6.74 4.30
CA GLU A 166 2.82 -6.66 3.38
C GLU A 166 3.76 -5.50 3.72
N HIS A 167 3.25 -4.34 4.13
CA HIS A 167 4.07 -3.23 4.61
C HIS A 167 4.97 -3.68 5.78
N ASP A 168 4.43 -4.45 6.73
CA ASP A 168 5.22 -4.99 7.85
C ASP A 168 6.35 -5.91 7.40
N ARG A 169 6.09 -6.77 6.40
CA ARG A 169 7.12 -7.62 5.79
C ARG A 169 8.17 -6.80 5.04
N ILE A 170 7.75 -5.80 4.27
CA ILE A 170 8.65 -4.88 3.56
C ILE A 170 9.55 -4.16 4.56
N ARG A 171 8.98 -3.64 5.66
CA ARG A 171 9.73 -3.00 6.76
C ARG A 171 10.73 -3.95 7.38
N GLU A 172 10.38 -5.22 7.59
CA GLU A 172 11.30 -6.23 8.12
C GLU A 172 12.51 -6.46 7.22
N VAL A 173 12.28 -6.69 5.92
CA VAL A 173 13.38 -6.91 4.96
C VAL A 173 14.24 -5.65 4.82
N LYS A 174 13.64 -4.46 4.78
CA LYS A 174 14.37 -3.17 4.79
C LYS A 174 15.24 -3.02 6.04
N ARG A 175 14.75 -3.36 7.23
CA ARG A 175 15.57 -3.38 8.46
C ARG A 175 16.74 -4.36 8.35
N GLY A 176 16.55 -5.50 7.69
CA GLY A 176 17.64 -6.43 7.34
C GLY A 176 18.71 -5.77 6.48
N LEU A 177 18.30 -5.09 5.40
CA LEU A 177 19.19 -4.33 4.53
C LEU A 177 19.98 -3.26 5.28
N TYR A 178 19.32 -2.47 6.14
CA TYR A 178 20.00 -1.41 6.90
C TYR A 178 21.06 -1.96 7.84
N ARG A 179 20.73 -3.03 8.58
CA ARG A 179 21.71 -3.70 9.45
C ARG A 179 22.89 -4.27 8.68
N LEU A 180 22.65 -4.83 7.49
CA LEU A 180 23.71 -5.34 6.63
C LEU A 180 24.65 -4.22 6.16
N ILE A 181 24.08 -3.07 5.75
CA ILE A 181 24.87 -1.90 5.32
C ILE A 181 25.64 -1.31 6.50
N GLU A 182 25.04 -1.14 7.66
CA GLU A 182 25.70 -0.59 8.86
C GLU A 182 26.78 -1.52 9.40
N GLY A 183 26.60 -2.84 9.28
CA GLY A 183 27.53 -3.86 9.78
C GLY A 183 28.64 -4.29 8.83
N HIS A 184 28.70 -3.75 7.60
CA HIS A 184 29.54 -4.29 6.54
C HIS A 184 31.05 -4.31 6.86
N GLU A 185 31.54 -3.40 7.71
CA GLU A 185 32.96 -3.35 8.10
C GLU A 185 33.39 -4.53 8.98
N ASN A 186 32.42 -5.20 9.64
CA ASN A 186 32.66 -6.30 10.56
C ASN A 186 32.52 -7.68 9.90
N MET A 187 32.45 -7.75 8.56
CA MET A 187 32.27 -8.99 7.83
C MET A 187 33.17 -9.10 6.61
N ALA A 188 33.40 -10.33 6.14
CA ALA A 188 34.15 -10.56 4.91
C ALA A 188 33.40 -9.98 3.71
N PHE A 189 34.12 -9.33 2.80
CA PHE A 189 33.52 -8.69 1.61
C PHE A 189 32.67 -9.65 0.77
N ALA A 190 33.14 -10.89 0.58
CA ALA A 190 32.40 -11.89 -0.19
C ALA A 190 31.05 -12.25 0.46
N ASP A 191 31.01 -12.33 1.79
CA ASP A 191 29.77 -12.58 2.53
C ASP A 191 28.83 -11.39 2.46
N PHE A 192 29.36 -10.16 2.58
CA PHE A 192 28.57 -8.94 2.38
C PHE A 192 27.94 -8.89 0.99
N ALA A 193 28.75 -9.09 -0.07
CA ALA A 193 28.28 -9.04 -1.45
C ALA A 193 27.20 -10.08 -1.75
N ARG A 194 27.34 -11.31 -1.20
CA ARG A 194 26.32 -12.35 -1.32
C ARG A 194 25.03 -11.96 -0.59
N GLN A 195 25.12 -11.59 0.69
CA GLN A 195 23.95 -11.21 1.49
C GLN A 195 23.25 -9.97 0.94
N LEU A 196 24.00 -9.01 0.38
CA LEU A 196 23.44 -7.81 -0.24
C LEU A 196 22.65 -8.19 -1.49
N ALA A 197 23.16 -9.10 -2.31
CA ALA A 197 22.45 -9.56 -3.51
C ALA A 197 21.18 -10.33 -3.16
N ASP A 198 21.23 -11.20 -2.16
CA ASP A 198 20.07 -11.95 -1.68
C ASP A 198 19.00 -10.96 -1.15
N THR A 199 19.42 -10.03 -0.28
CA THR A 199 18.52 -9.01 0.31
C THR A 199 17.96 -8.06 -0.74
N ALA A 200 18.78 -7.60 -1.70
CA ALA A 200 18.35 -6.73 -2.79
C ALA A 200 17.30 -7.42 -3.67
N GLY A 201 17.49 -8.71 -3.95
CA GLY A 201 16.49 -9.54 -4.64
C GLY A 201 15.17 -9.57 -3.87
N SER A 202 15.22 -9.90 -2.58
CA SER A 202 14.02 -9.94 -1.74
C SER A 202 13.28 -8.61 -1.65
N VAL A 203 13.99 -7.48 -1.51
CA VAL A 203 13.38 -6.15 -1.50
C VAL A 203 12.69 -5.86 -2.83
N ALA A 204 13.36 -6.12 -3.95
CA ALA A 204 12.80 -5.84 -5.27
C ALA A 204 11.57 -6.70 -5.58
N ASP A 205 11.61 -7.99 -5.24
CA ASP A 205 10.50 -8.90 -5.48
C ASP A 205 9.28 -8.52 -4.63
N LEU A 206 9.48 -8.19 -3.34
CA LEU A 206 8.42 -7.72 -2.46
C LEU A 206 7.82 -6.40 -2.93
N LEU A 207 8.63 -5.38 -3.21
CA LEU A 207 8.13 -4.09 -3.69
C LEU A 207 7.40 -4.24 -5.03
N SER A 208 7.94 -5.03 -5.96
CA SER A 208 7.31 -5.26 -7.26
C SER A 208 5.98 -5.98 -7.14
N SER A 209 5.87 -7.00 -6.29
CA SER A 209 4.60 -7.72 -6.10
C SER A 209 3.57 -6.82 -5.41
N HIS A 210 3.99 -6.13 -4.35
CA HIS A 210 3.15 -5.26 -3.55
C HIS A 210 2.57 -4.08 -4.36
N PHE A 211 3.43 -3.29 -5.01
CA PHE A 211 2.98 -2.17 -5.84
C PHE A 211 2.16 -2.63 -7.05
N TYR A 212 2.37 -3.86 -7.52
CA TYR A 212 1.51 -4.43 -8.55
C TYR A 212 0.08 -4.63 -8.03
N LYS A 213 -0.11 -5.14 -6.80
CA LYS A 213 -1.42 -5.29 -6.17
C LYS A 213 -2.09 -3.94 -5.97
N GLU A 214 -1.36 -2.94 -5.52
CA GLU A 214 -1.91 -1.61 -5.30
C GLU A 214 -2.33 -0.96 -6.61
N ASN A 215 -1.44 -0.93 -7.60
CA ASN A 215 -1.72 -0.32 -8.89
C ASN A 215 -2.87 -1.03 -9.63
N ASN A 216 -2.99 -2.36 -9.53
CA ASN A 216 -3.96 -3.10 -10.36
C ASN A 216 -5.23 -3.50 -9.62
N ILE A 217 -5.25 -3.42 -8.29
CA ILE A 217 -6.40 -3.82 -7.46
C ILE A 217 -6.83 -2.71 -6.52
N LEU A 218 -5.95 -2.29 -5.60
CA LEU A 218 -6.33 -1.38 -4.53
C LEU A 218 -6.74 0.00 -5.07
N PHE A 219 -5.90 0.62 -5.89
CA PHE A 219 -6.16 1.96 -6.41
C PHE A 219 -7.33 2.00 -7.39
N PRO A 220 -7.50 1.05 -8.35
CA PRO A 220 -8.71 0.97 -9.14
C PRO A 220 -9.98 0.78 -8.30
N THR A 221 -9.89 0.03 -7.20
CA THR A 221 -11.01 -0.12 -6.25
C THR A 221 -11.29 1.21 -5.55
N ALA A 222 -10.27 1.90 -5.07
CA ALA A 222 -10.41 3.22 -4.44
C ALA A 222 -11.06 4.23 -5.37
N LEU A 223 -10.60 4.33 -6.62
CA LEU A 223 -11.17 5.23 -7.64
C LEU A 223 -12.63 4.93 -7.98
N GLN A 224 -13.14 3.73 -7.67
CA GLN A 224 -14.53 3.36 -7.91
C GLN A 224 -15.45 3.68 -6.71
N VAL A 225 -14.93 3.60 -5.48
CA VAL A 225 -15.76 3.71 -4.27
C VAL A 225 -15.64 5.05 -3.56
N VAL A 226 -14.48 5.70 -3.63
CA VAL A 226 -14.21 6.98 -2.95
C VAL A 226 -14.79 8.13 -3.77
N GLY A 227 -15.59 8.97 -3.12
CA GLY A 227 -16.20 10.14 -3.75
C GLY A 227 -15.22 11.27 -4.03
N GLU A 228 -15.55 12.12 -5.01
CA GLU A 228 -14.74 13.29 -5.41
C GLU A 228 -14.42 14.26 -4.26
N SER A 229 -15.37 14.49 -3.35
CA SER A 229 -15.12 15.34 -2.17
C SER A 229 -14.14 14.71 -1.19
N GLU A 230 -14.22 13.39 -0.99
CA GLU A 230 -13.32 12.65 -0.10
C GLU A 230 -11.89 12.65 -0.63
N TRP A 231 -11.68 12.64 -1.95
CA TRP A 231 -10.34 12.77 -2.54
C TRP A 231 -9.65 14.09 -2.20
N SER A 232 -10.41 15.16 -2.00
CA SER A 232 -9.87 16.45 -1.55
C SER A 232 -9.41 16.38 -0.09
N ASP A 233 -10.18 15.73 0.78
CA ASP A 233 -9.82 15.50 2.18
C ASP A 233 -8.61 14.57 2.32
N ILE A 234 -8.55 13.50 1.51
CA ILE A 234 -7.38 12.60 1.43
C ILE A 234 -6.16 13.39 0.99
N ARG A 235 -6.30 14.25 -0.01
CA ARG A 235 -5.20 15.07 -0.51
C ARG A 235 -4.66 16.00 0.57
N GLN A 236 -5.53 16.70 1.30
CA GLN A 236 -5.13 17.56 2.41
C GLN A 236 -4.35 16.78 3.47
N GLN A 237 -4.87 15.63 3.91
CA GLN A 237 -4.19 14.80 4.91
C GLN A 237 -2.85 14.24 4.40
N PHE A 238 -2.74 13.95 3.09
CA PHE A 238 -1.45 13.60 2.48
C PHE A 238 -0.45 14.75 2.57
N ASP A 239 -0.88 15.99 2.31
CA ASP A 239 -0.03 17.18 2.44
C ASP A 239 0.44 17.37 3.91
N GLU A 240 -0.41 17.09 4.89
CA GLU A 240 -0.11 17.18 6.33
C GLU A 240 0.90 16.10 6.80
N LEU A 241 0.74 14.85 6.35
CA LEU A 241 1.68 13.76 6.62
C LEU A 241 3.01 13.93 5.87
N GLY A 242 2.97 14.65 4.75
CA GLY A 242 4.12 14.96 3.92
C GLY A 242 4.53 13.84 2.96
N TYR A 243 5.49 14.17 2.10
CA TYR A 243 5.88 13.37 0.94
C TYR A 243 7.27 12.79 1.06
N CYS A 244 7.54 11.70 0.33
CA CYS A 244 8.88 11.15 0.19
C CYS A 244 9.84 12.20 -0.40
N CYS A 245 11.13 12.14 -0.05
CA CYS A 245 12.14 13.09 -0.55
C CYS A 245 12.31 13.05 -2.08
N PHE A 246 11.82 11.99 -2.73
CA PHE A 246 11.87 11.76 -4.18
C PHE A 246 10.50 11.90 -4.85
N THR A 247 9.45 12.29 -4.12
CA THR A 247 8.13 12.52 -4.72
C THR A 247 8.21 13.66 -5.76
N PRO A 248 7.86 13.42 -7.04
CA PRO A 248 8.01 14.43 -8.09
C PRO A 248 7.20 15.70 -7.81
N GLU A 249 7.80 16.88 -8.02
CA GLU A 249 7.08 18.16 -7.91
C GLU A 249 5.87 18.24 -8.84
N ALA A 250 6.00 17.68 -10.05
CA ALA A 250 4.89 17.61 -11.01
C ALA A 250 3.71 16.77 -10.51
N ALA A 251 3.93 15.83 -9.59
CA ALA A 251 2.88 15.05 -8.97
C ALA A 251 2.15 15.82 -7.85
N LYS A 252 2.82 16.80 -7.23
CA LYS A 252 2.32 17.57 -6.08
C LYS A 252 1.54 18.83 -6.46
N ILE A 253 1.30 19.05 -7.76
CA ILE A 253 0.47 20.17 -8.26
C ILE A 253 -0.88 20.17 -7.53
N ALA A 254 -1.43 21.36 -7.26
CA ALA A 254 -2.71 21.49 -6.56
C ALA A 254 -3.82 20.69 -7.28
N PHE A 255 -4.46 19.81 -6.53
CA PHE A 255 -5.64 19.09 -7.00
C PHE A 255 -6.78 20.11 -7.16
N LYS A 256 -7.31 20.29 -8.38
CA LYS A 256 -8.40 21.25 -8.59
C LYS A 256 -9.65 20.73 -7.91
N GLU A 257 -10.11 21.45 -6.90
CA GLU A 257 -11.42 21.25 -6.28
C GLU A 257 -12.51 21.30 -7.35
N VAL A 258 -13.28 20.21 -7.48
CA VAL A 258 -14.69 20.34 -7.86
C VAL A 258 -15.41 20.66 -6.57
N THR A 259 -15.53 21.95 -6.26
CA THR A 259 -16.30 22.45 -5.11
C THR A 259 -17.75 22.01 -5.27
N THR A 260 -18.10 20.87 -4.67
CA THR A 260 -19.49 20.55 -4.37
C THR A 260 -19.67 20.94 -2.91
N PRO A 261 -20.52 21.93 -2.58
CA PRO A 261 -20.75 22.28 -1.19
C PRO A 261 -21.38 21.06 -0.51
N VAL A 262 -20.61 20.40 0.34
CA VAL A 262 -21.15 19.37 1.23
C VAL A 262 -22.08 20.09 2.20
N SER A 263 -23.38 19.99 1.96
CA SER A 263 -24.37 20.23 3.01
C SER A 263 -24.18 19.14 4.04
N GLN A 264 -23.50 19.46 5.15
CA GLN A 264 -23.61 18.65 6.35
C GLN A 264 -25.09 18.69 6.79
N PRO A 265 -25.73 17.54 7.04
CA PRO A 265 -26.97 17.55 7.78
C PRO A 265 -26.63 18.10 9.16
N ALA A 266 -27.18 19.26 9.50
CA ALA A 266 -27.21 19.75 10.87
C ALA A 266 -28.04 18.76 11.70
N ALA A 267 -27.38 17.75 12.26
CA ALA A 267 -27.89 17.07 13.43
C ALA A 267 -27.68 18.05 14.60
N GLU A 268 -28.76 18.42 15.28
CA GLU A 268 -28.81 19.53 16.24
C GLU A 268 -27.87 19.36 17.45
N ASP A 269 -27.22 18.19 17.60
CA ASP A 269 -26.40 17.81 18.77
C ASP A 269 -24.95 17.39 18.45
N ILE A 270 -24.40 17.73 17.28
CA ILE A 270 -23.00 17.42 16.91
C ILE A 270 -22.11 18.67 16.98
N ILE A 271 -21.06 18.60 17.80
CA ILE A 271 -19.99 19.59 17.91
C ILE A 271 -18.89 19.26 16.89
N SER A 272 -18.62 20.20 15.98
CA SER A 272 -17.50 20.08 15.03
C SER A 272 -16.22 20.69 15.63
N LEU A 273 -15.15 19.89 15.68
CA LEU A 273 -13.80 20.25 16.15
C LEU A 273 -12.80 20.21 14.98
N ALA A 274 -11.63 20.81 15.16
CA ALA A 274 -10.59 20.81 14.13
C ALA A 274 -10.06 19.40 13.78
N SER A 275 -10.20 18.44 14.68
CA SER A 275 -9.72 17.05 14.53
C SER A 275 -10.84 16.02 14.32
N GLY A 276 -12.09 16.45 14.12
CA GLY A 276 -13.23 15.54 13.98
C GLY A 276 -14.54 16.16 14.47
N ALA A 277 -15.57 15.35 14.62
CA ALA A 277 -16.84 15.78 15.20
C ALA A 277 -17.22 14.82 16.33
N LEU A 278 -17.83 15.35 17.39
CA LEU A 278 -18.30 14.60 18.54
C LEU A 278 -19.73 15.03 18.86
N SER A 279 -20.57 14.09 19.27
CA SER A 279 -21.87 14.44 19.88
C SER A 279 -21.66 15.01 21.30
N ILE A 280 -22.67 15.71 21.83
CA ILE A 280 -22.65 16.16 23.23
C ILE A 280 -22.50 14.96 24.19
N GLU A 281 -23.17 13.85 23.91
CA GLU A 281 -23.08 12.62 24.72
C GLU A 281 -21.67 12.02 24.72
N GLU A 282 -20.97 12.06 23.57
CA GLU A 282 -19.59 11.60 23.46
C GLU A 282 -18.62 12.52 24.21
N VAL A 283 -18.84 13.84 24.19
CA VAL A 283 -18.04 14.80 24.96
C VAL A 283 -18.19 14.55 26.46
N ASP A 284 -19.41 14.37 26.95
CA ASP A 284 -19.66 14.07 28.38
C ASP A 284 -19.01 12.74 28.78
N ALA A 285 -19.16 11.69 27.98
CA ALA A 285 -18.55 10.39 28.25
C ALA A 285 -17.01 10.44 28.28
N ILE A 286 -16.40 11.24 27.40
CA ILE A 286 -14.95 11.46 27.41
C ILE A 286 -14.55 12.20 28.69
N LEU A 287 -15.23 13.30 29.03
CA LEU A 287 -14.90 14.09 30.22
C LEU A 287 -15.05 13.28 31.52
N ASP A 288 -16.07 12.43 31.61
CA ASP A 288 -16.32 11.56 32.78
C ASP A 288 -15.32 10.40 32.92
N THR A 289 -14.68 9.98 31.82
CA THR A 289 -13.72 8.86 31.83
C THR A 289 -12.28 9.30 32.04
N LEU A 290 -11.98 10.59 31.92
CA LEU A 290 -10.65 11.11 32.20
C LEU A 290 -10.35 11.01 33.70
N PRO A 291 -9.13 10.58 34.11
CA PRO A 291 -8.75 10.47 35.52
C PRO A 291 -8.42 11.84 36.16
N LEU A 292 -9.04 12.91 35.66
CA LEU A 292 -8.78 14.31 35.98
C LEU A 292 -10.10 15.08 35.95
N ASP A 293 -10.41 15.82 37.01
CA ASP A 293 -11.53 16.77 37.00
C ASP A 293 -11.09 18.06 36.28
N ILE A 294 -11.81 18.44 35.22
CA ILE A 294 -11.54 19.65 34.44
C ILE A 294 -12.58 20.70 34.75
N THR A 295 -12.14 21.88 35.20
CA THR A 295 -13.00 23.07 35.34
C THR A 295 -12.42 24.18 34.46
N PHE A 296 -13.23 24.73 33.57
CA PHE A 296 -12.86 25.86 32.73
C PHE A 296 -13.42 27.15 33.32
N VAL A 297 -12.55 28.14 33.51
CA VAL A 297 -12.92 29.51 33.89
C VAL A 297 -12.66 30.37 32.67
N ASP A 298 -13.69 31.05 32.18
CA ASP A 298 -13.58 31.87 30.99
C ASP A 298 -13.04 33.28 31.32
N LYS A 299 -13.06 34.17 30.33
CA LYS A 299 -12.52 35.54 30.47
C LYS A 299 -13.45 36.48 31.26
N ASP A 300 -14.70 36.08 31.47
CA ASP A 300 -15.78 36.88 32.04
C ASP A 300 -16.08 36.44 33.51
N ASP A 301 -15.39 35.42 34.02
CA ASP A 301 -15.33 34.99 35.44
C ASP A 301 -14.04 35.44 36.19
#